data_AF-A0AAW2QA63-F1
#
_entry.id   AF-A0AAW2QA63-F1
#
_cell.length_a   1.000
_cell.length_b   1.000
_cell.length_c   1.000
_cell.angle_alpha   90.00
_cell.angle_beta   90.00
_cell.angle_gamma   90.00
#
_symmetry.space_group_name_H-M   'P 1'
#
loop_
_entity.id
_entity.type
_entity.pdbx_description
1 polymer ?
#
loop_
_entity_poly.entity_id
_entity_poly.type
_entity_poly.pdbx_seq_one_letter_code
_entity_poly.pdbx_strand_id
1 'polypeptide(L)'
;MGETRDDKLRHKKEEVYAIIHEYFLSDDIPKLIRSLEVLGMPEYNPTFLKKLITLAMDRRNREKEIASVILSALHMEIFSAENIVDAFVTLLESAEDTTLDILDAPNELACFLARAIMENALAPLNLAEIANRLPPNCSGSETVHMAQSLIAAQHAGERVPRCWGGSTGWTVEDAKGQDSETS
;
A
#
# COMPACT_ATOMS: atom_id res chain seq x y z
N MET A 1 17.94 -36.12 -0.07
CA MET A 1 16.82 -35.65 0.76
C MET A 1 16.25 -34.44 0.04
N GLY A 2 15.04 -34.54 -0.51
CA GLY A 2 14.43 -33.45 -1.29
C GLY A 2 13.94 -32.34 -0.37
N GLU A 3 14.17 -31.10 -0.76
CA GLU A 3 13.65 -29.92 -0.06
C GLU A 3 12.10 -30.00 0.00
N THR A 4 11.54 -29.90 1.21
CA THR A 4 10.09 -30.00 1.40
C THR A 4 9.38 -28.76 0.85
N ARG A 5 8.09 -28.86 0.56
CA ARG A 5 7.28 -27.71 0.11
C ARG A 5 7.35 -26.55 1.11
N ASP A 6 7.40 -26.87 2.40
CA ASP A 6 7.46 -25.87 3.48
C ASP A 6 8.83 -25.20 3.57
N ASP A 7 9.91 -25.94 3.29
CA ASP A 7 11.26 -25.36 3.22
C ASP A 7 11.40 -24.38 2.05
N LYS A 8 10.86 -24.74 0.88
CA LYS A 8 10.80 -23.85 -0.29
C LYS A 8 10.01 -22.58 0.01
N LEU A 9 8.86 -22.73 0.69
CA LEU A 9 8.01 -21.63 1.08
C LEU A 9 8.72 -20.66 2.04
N ARG A 10 9.47 -21.19 3.00
CA ARG A 10 10.25 -20.38 3.95
C ARG A 10 11.36 -19.62 3.23
N HIS A 11 12.14 -20.30 2.38
CA HIS A 11 13.24 -19.68 1.64
C HIS A 11 12.74 -18.54 0.73
N LYS A 12 11.59 -18.72 0.06
CA LYS A 12 11.01 -17.68 -0.78
C LYS A 12 10.50 -16.48 0.00
N LYS A 13 9.96 -16.68 1.21
CA LYS A 13 9.58 -15.56 2.09
C LYS A 13 10.80 -14.75 2.54
N GLU A 14 11.93 -15.42 2.81
CA GLU A 14 13.21 -14.76 3.13
C GLU A 14 13.74 -13.98 1.92
N GLU A 15 13.63 -14.55 0.71
CA GLU A 15 14.04 -13.89 -0.54
C GLU A 15 13.19 -12.65 -0.82
N VAL A 16 11.86 -12.73 -0.68
CA VAL A 16 10.94 -11.59 -0.76
C VAL A 16 11.34 -10.49 0.22
N TYR A 17 11.63 -10.85 1.46
CA TYR A 17 12.08 -9.89 2.47
C TYR A 17 13.39 -9.20 2.07
N ALA A 18 14.37 -9.96 1.59
CA ALA A 18 15.65 -9.44 1.13
C ALA A 18 15.48 -8.46 -0.05
N ILE A 19 14.66 -8.82 -1.05
CA ILE A 19 14.36 -7.99 -2.21
C ILE A 19 13.75 -6.64 -1.79
N ILE A 20 12.74 -6.66 -0.90
CA ILE A 20 12.10 -5.43 -0.42
C ILE A 20 13.08 -4.55 0.36
N HIS A 21 13.90 -5.16 1.23
CA HIS A 21 14.90 -4.43 2.01
C HIS A 21 15.94 -3.77 1.12
N GLU A 22 16.41 -4.48 0.10
CA GLU A 22 17.37 -3.96 -0.85
C GLU A 22 16.77 -2.82 -1.68
N TYR A 23 15.51 -2.94 -2.08
CA TYR A 23 14.79 -1.88 -2.77
C TYR A 23 14.67 -0.63 -1.91
N PHE A 24 14.26 -0.72 -0.64
CA PHE A 24 14.19 0.45 0.24
C PHE A 24 15.54 1.15 0.49
N LEU A 25 16.67 0.45 0.31
CA LEU A 25 18.01 1.02 0.44
C LEU A 25 18.52 1.66 -0.85
N SER A 26 18.14 1.09 -2.00
CA SER A 26 18.70 1.46 -3.31
C SER A 26 17.80 2.34 -4.16
N ASP A 27 16.48 2.29 -3.96
CA ASP A 27 15.44 2.88 -4.82
C ASP A 27 15.57 2.42 -6.29
N ASP A 28 16.18 1.25 -6.53
CA ASP A 28 16.47 0.71 -7.86
C ASP A 28 15.31 -0.15 -8.38
N ILE A 29 14.36 0.51 -9.06
CA ILE A 29 13.19 -0.13 -9.67
C ILE A 29 13.57 -1.20 -10.70
N PRO A 30 14.49 -0.94 -11.66
CA PRO A 30 14.92 -1.98 -12.60
C PRO A 30 15.48 -3.24 -11.92
N LYS A 31 16.25 -3.08 -10.85
CA LYS A 31 16.79 -4.22 -10.10
C LYS A 31 15.70 -4.96 -9.33
N LEU A 32 14.73 -4.24 -8.76
CA LEU A 32 13.57 -4.84 -8.12
C LEU A 32 12.81 -5.74 -9.10
N ILE A 33 12.45 -5.22 -10.28
CA ILE A 33 11.72 -5.97 -11.31
C ILE A 33 12.49 -7.23 -11.70
N ARG A 34 13.78 -7.11 -12.00
CA ARG A 34 14.64 -8.27 -12.34
C ARG A 34 14.67 -9.31 -11.22
N SER A 35 14.75 -8.86 -9.96
CA SER A 35 14.77 -9.76 -8.80
C SER A 35 13.44 -10.50 -8.67
N LEU A 36 12.32 -9.86 -8.95
CA LEU A 36 10.99 -10.48 -8.95
C LEU A 36 10.80 -11.47 -10.11
N GLU A 37 11.31 -11.16 -11.29
CA GLU A 37 11.31 -12.08 -12.43
C GLU A 37 12.16 -13.34 -12.14
N VAL A 38 13.33 -13.16 -11.52
CA VAL A 38 14.21 -14.26 -11.09
C VAL A 38 13.59 -15.08 -9.96
N LEU A 39 12.87 -14.45 -9.03
CA LEU A 39 12.14 -15.13 -7.96
C LEU A 39 11.19 -16.19 -8.54
N GLY A 40 10.56 -15.89 -9.68
CA GLY A 40 10.03 -16.85 -10.63
C GLY A 40 8.79 -17.63 -10.17
N MET A 41 7.89 -17.00 -9.40
CA MET A 41 6.68 -17.65 -8.87
C MET A 41 5.50 -16.65 -8.73
N PRO A 42 4.64 -16.51 -9.75
CA PRO A 42 3.53 -15.54 -9.76
C PRO A 42 2.55 -15.69 -8.60
N GLU A 43 2.42 -16.88 -8.01
CA GLU A 43 1.58 -17.13 -6.84
C GLU A 43 2.07 -16.38 -5.57
N TYR A 44 3.31 -15.88 -5.58
CA TYR A 44 3.86 -15.05 -4.51
C TYR A 44 3.68 -13.55 -4.76
N ASN A 45 3.16 -13.13 -5.91
CA ASN A 45 2.96 -11.72 -6.23
C ASN A 45 2.13 -11.00 -5.15
N PRO A 46 0.98 -11.55 -4.69
CA PRO A 46 0.22 -10.92 -3.61
C PRO A 46 0.98 -10.93 -2.27
N THR A 47 1.81 -11.96 -2.03
CA THR A 47 2.63 -12.07 -0.81
C THR A 47 3.72 -11.01 -0.79
N PHE A 48 4.37 -10.76 -1.93
CA PHE A 48 5.34 -9.68 -2.09
C PHE A 48 4.68 -8.32 -1.81
N LEU A 49 3.54 -8.04 -2.44
CA LEU A 49 2.80 -6.78 -2.27
C LEU A 49 2.35 -6.57 -0.83
N LYS A 50 1.77 -7.60 -0.20
CA LYS A 50 1.43 -7.58 1.23
C LYS A 50 2.67 -7.23 2.06
N LYS A 51 3.79 -7.92 1.84
CA LYS A 51 5.01 -7.72 2.64
C LYS A 51 5.62 -6.34 2.42
N LEU A 52 5.59 -5.83 1.19
CA LEU A 52 6.06 -4.49 0.84
C LEU A 52 5.29 -3.42 1.63
N ILE A 53 3.95 -3.48 1.60
CA ILE A 53 3.09 -2.52 2.30
C ILE A 53 3.27 -2.65 3.81
N THR A 54 3.26 -3.87 4.38
CA THR A 54 3.50 -4.08 5.82
C THR A 54 4.84 -3.51 6.27
N LEU A 55 5.92 -3.77 5.53
CA LEU A 55 7.25 -3.26 5.88
C LEU A 55 7.35 -1.73 5.72
N ALA A 56 6.60 -1.13 4.81
CA ALA A 56 6.54 0.31 4.66
C ALA A 56 5.79 0.98 5.83
N MET A 57 4.68 0.38 6.26
CA MET A 57 3.86 0.90 7.37
C MET A 57 4.60 0.90 8.72
N ASP A 58 5.49 -0.08 8.94
CA ASP A 58 6.35 -0.19 10.12
C ASP A 58 7.51 0.84 10.16
N ARG A 59 7.65 1.64 9.09
CA ARG A 59 8.75 2.58 8.91
C ARG A 59 8.25 4.03 8.87
N ARG A 60 8.95 4.93 8.18
CA ARG A 60 8.62 6.35 8.10
C ARG A 60 7.77 6.62 6.86
N ASN A 61 7.19 7.81 6.84
CA ASN A 61 6.40 8.31 5.72
C ASN A 61 7.11 8.24 4.36
N ARG A 62 8.44 8.32 4.34
CA ARG A 62 9.25 8.15 3.11
C ARG A 62 9.07 6.75 2.51
N GLU A 63 9.19 5.70 3.33
CA GLU A 63 9.06 4.32 2.84
C GLU A 63 7.62 4.02 2.40
N LYS A 64 6.63 4.63 3.05
CA LYS A 64 5.21 4.56 2.61
C LYS A 64 5.01 5.20 1.24
N GLU A 65 5.60 6.37 1.01
CA GLU A 65 5.57 7.04 -0.29
C GLU A 65 6.23 6.18 -1.37
N ILE A 66 7.45 5.69 -1.12
CA ILE A 66 8.20 4.82 -2.04
C ILE A 66 7.40 3.56 -2.36
N ALA A 67 6.77 2.94 -1.35
CA ALA A 67 5.94 1.75 -1.52
C ALA A 67 4.67 2.01 -2.34
N SER A 68 4.03 3.17 -2.19
CA SER A 68 2.87 3.51 -3.01
C SER A 68 3.24 3.79 -4.46
N VAL A 69 4.32 4.54 -4.69
CA VAL A 69 4.79 4.85 -6.05
C VAL A 69 5.16 3.57 -6.81
N ILE A 70 5.88 2.65 -6.15
CA ILE A 70 6.28 1.40 -6.80
C ILE A 70 5.10 0.45 -7.01
N LEU A 71 4.08 0.47 -6.17
CA LEU A 71 2.87 -0.34 -6.36
C LEU A 71 2.24 -0.05 -7.74
N SER A 72 2.10 1.22 -8.09
CA SER A 72 1.56 1.67 -9.37
C SER A 72 2.48 1.32 -10.55
N ALA A 73 3.80 1.45 -10.38
CA ALA A 73 4.76 1.04 -11.41
C ALA A 73 4.76 -0.49 -11.64
N LEU A 74 4.72 -1.30 -10.58
CA LEU A 74 4.70 -2.74 -10.70
C LEU A 74 3.38 -3.26 -11.27
N HIS A 75 2.26 -2.55 -11.08
CA HIS A 75 1.00 -2.85 -11.77
C HIS A 75 1.13 -2.80 -13.29
N MET A 76 1.88 -1.82 -13.81
CA MET A 76 2.06 -1.64 -15.25
C MET A 76 3.01 -2.67 -15.88
N GLU A 77 3.96 -3.19 -15.10
CA GLU A 77 5.04 -4.04 -15.59
C GLU A 77 4.78 -5.54 -15.36
N ILE A 78 4.44 -5.94 -14.12
CA ILE A 78 4.49 -7.35 -13.70
C ILE A 78 3.27 -7.86 -12.91
N PHE A 79 2.47 -6.98 -12.30
CA PHE A 79 1.36 -7.39 -11.43
C PHE A 79 0.00 -7.04 -12.01
N SER A 80 -0.92 -8.01 -12.02
CA SER A 80 -2.31 -7.74 -12.39
C SER A 80 -3.03 -6.98 -11.27
N ALA A 81 -4.16 -6.34 -11.61
CA ALA A 81 -5.04 -5.74 -10.60
C ALA A 81 -5.52 -6.80 -9.59
N GLU A 82 -5.74 -8.05 -10.04
CA GLU A 82 -6.09 -9.18 -9.16
C GLU A 82 -5.01 -9.44 -8.10
N ASN A 83 -3.72 -9.37 -8.46
CA ASN A 83 -2.65 -9.54 -7.48
C ASN A 83 -2.67 -8.46 -6.40
N ILE A 84 -3.03 -7.23 -6.77
CA ILE A 84 -3.14 -6.10 -5.84
C ILE A 84 -4.39 -6.26 -4.97
N VAL A 85 -5.52 -6.67 -5.55
CA VAL A 85 -6.76 -7.00 -4.82
C VAL A 85 -6.50 -8.10 -3.79
N ASP A 86 -5.89 -9.21 -4.19
CA ASP A 86 -5.53 -10.33 -3.31
C ASP A 86 -4.64 -9.86 -2.14
N ALA A 87 -3.65 -9.01 -2.43
CA ALA A 87 -2.77 -8.46 -1.42
C ALA A 87 -3.52 -7.59 -0.41
N PHE A 88 -4.40 -6.70 -0.87
CA PHE A 88 -5.22 -5.86 0.00
C PHE A 88 -6.23 -6.66 0.82
N VAL A 89 -6.91 -7.65 0.24
CA VAL A 89 -7.79 -8.56 1.00
C VAL A 89 -7.00 -9.21 2.13
N THR A 90 -5.83 -9.78 1.83
CA THR A 90 -5.00 -10.46 2.82
C THR A 90 -4.40 -9.49 3.87
N LEU A 91 -4.19 -8.21 3.52
CA LEU A 91 -3.76 -7.18 4.47
C LEU A 91 -4.89 -6.82 5.44
N LEU A 92 -6.09 -6.57 4.88
CA LEU A 92 -7.28 -6.14 5.60
C LEU A 92 -7.84 -7.23 6.51
N GLU A 93 -7.77 -8.50 6.11
CA GLU A 93 -8.10 -9.64 6.96
C GLU A 93 -7.21 -9.70 8.21
N SER A 94 -5.94 -9.30 8.07
CA SER A 94 -4.97 -9.25 9.17
C SER A 94 -4.81 -7.84 9.77
N ALA A 95 -5.73 -6.90 9.48
CA ALA A 95 -5.57 -5.51 9.93
C ALA A 95 -5.56 -5.39 11.46
N GLU A 96 -6.44 -6.13 12.14
CA GLU A 96 -6.49 -6.16 13.61
C GLU A 96 -5.19 -6.68 14.20
N ASP A 97 -4.68 -7.81 13.73
CA ASP A 97 -3.39 -8.35 14.17
C ASP A 97 -2.24 -7.38 13.87
N THR A 98 -2.27 -6.69 12.73
CA THR A 98 -1.25 -5.71 12.35
C THR A 98 -1.21 -4.52 13.31
N THR A 99 -2.32 -4.17 13.97
CA THR A 99 -2.33 -3.09 14.97
C THR A 99 -1.51 -3.38 16.22
N LEU A 100 -1.18 -4.66 16.47
CA LEU A 100 -0.31 -5.06 17.58
C LEU A 100 1.12 -4.53 17.40
N ASP A 101 1.58 -4.45 16.15
CA ASP A 101 2.90 -3.93 15.80
C ASP A 101 2.83 -2.47 15.34
N ILE A 102 1.77 -2.10 14.62
CA ILE A 102 1.61 -0.80 13.96
C ILE A 102 0.26 -0.19 14.36
N LEU A 103 0.25 0.63 15.42
CA LEU A 103 -0.98 1.18 16.01
C LEU A 103 -1.93 1.83 14.98
N ASP A 104 -1.39 2.49 13.96
CA ASP A 104 -2.16 3.24 12.96
C ASP A 104 -2.45 2.48 11.67
N ALA A 105 -2.24 1.15 11.64
CA ALA A 105 -2.37 0.32 10.44
C ALA A 105 -3.67 0.54 9.64
N PRO A 106 -4.86 0.70 10.24
CA PRO A 106 -6.09 0.98 9.50
C PRO A 106 -6.03 2.29 8.69
N ASN A 107 -5.52 3.38 9.27
CA ASN A 107 -5.38 4.66 8.57
C ASN A 107 -4.37 4.56 7.43
N GLU A 108 -3.27 3.87 7.66
CA GLU A 108 -2.21 3.66 6.67
C GLU A 108 -2.72 2.82 5.48
N LEU A 109 -3.40 1.72 5.75
CA LEU A 109 -4.02 0.87 4.72
C LEU A 109 -5.10 1.61 3.94
N ALA A 110 -5.92 2.44 4.60
CA ALA A 110 -6.91 3.27 3.93
C ALA A 110 -6.23 4.27 2.96
N CYS A 111 -5.10 4.85 3.35
CA CYS A 111 -4.31 5.73 2.49
C CYS A 111 -3.72 4.98 1.28
N PHE A 112 -3.14 3.79 1.49
CA PHE A 112 -2.65 2.95 0.39
C PHE A 112 -3.76 2.58 -0.60
N LEU A 113 -4.94 2.18 -0.12
CA LEU A 113 -6.09 1.89 -0.98
C LEU A 113 -6.54 3.10 -1.79
N ALA A 114 -6.68 4.26 -1.14
CA ALA A 114 -7.08 5.49 -1.81
C ALA A 114 -6.09 5.90 -2.90
N ARG A 115 -4.79 5.77 -2.62
CA ARG A 115 -3.72 6.06 -3.61
C ARG A 115 -3.71 5.07 -4.76
N ALA A 116 -3.84 3.77 -4.48
CA ALA A 116 -3.90 2.76 -5.54
C ALA A 116 -5.04 3.06 -6.54
N ILE A 117 -6.18 3.58 -6.08
CA ILE A 117 -7.28 3.99 -6.96
C ILE A 117 -6.96 5.26 -7.72
N MET A 118 -6.39 6.26 -7.06
CA MET A 118 -6.06 7.54 -7.70
C MET A 118 -4.92 7.46 -8.71
N GLU A 119 -3.98 6.56 -8.48
CA GLU A 119 -2.84 6.30 -9.37
C GLU A 119 -3.17 5.26 -10.45
N ASN A 120 -4.43 4.81 -10.54
CA ASN A 120 -4.93 3.81 -11.48
C ASN A 120 -4.31 2.41 -11.35
N ALA A 121 -3.72 2.08 -10.20
CA ALA A 121 -3.32 0.72 -9.86
C ALA A 121 -4.54 -0.18 -9.56
N LEU A 122 -5.65 0.42 -9.13
CA LEU A 122 -6.94 -0.22 -8.92
C LEU A 122 -8.07 0.65 -9.51
N ALA A 123 -9.15 0.02 -9.97
CA ALA A 123 -10.37 0.73 -10.33
C ALA A 123 -11.30 0.87 -9.10
N PRO A 124 -12.24 1.83 -9.09
CA PRO A 124 -13.24 1.94 -8.01
C PRO A 124 -14.05 0.64 -7.79
N LEU A 125 -14.27 -0.15 -8.84
CA LEU A 125 -14.94 -1.45 -8.73
C LEU A 125 -14.13 -2.46 -7.92
N ASN A 126 -12.80 -2.42 -7.99
CA ASN A 126 -11.94 -3.29 -7.19
C ASN A 126 -12.06 -3.01 -5.69
N LEU A 127 -12.37 -1.77 -5.29
CA LEU A 127 -12.62 -1.46 -3.88
C LEU A 127 -13.87 -2.16 -3.35
N ALA A 128 -14.94 -2.20 -4.17
CA ALA A 128 -16.15 -2.93 -3.84
C ALA A 128 -15.92 -4.44 -3.83
N GLU A 129 -15.10 -4.94 -4.76
CA GLU A 129 -14.68 -6.34 -4.79
C GLU A 129 -13.91 -6.74 -3.53
N ILE A 130 -12.91 -5.94 -3.12
CA ILE A 130 -12.17 -6.14 -1.87
C ILE A 130 -13.15 -6.23 -0.70
N ALA A 131 -14.06 -5.27 -0.57
CA ALA A 131 -15.06 -5.27 0.50
C ALA A 131 -15.91 -6.56 0.54
N ASN A 132 -16.31 -7.07 -0.63
CA ASN A 132 -17.13 -8.28 -0.74
C ASN A 132 -16.37 -9.57 -0.43
N ARG A 133 -15.03 -9.55 -0.58
CA ARG A 133 -14.17 -10.71 -0.30
C ARG A 133 -13.77 -10.81 1.18
N LEU A 134 -13.98 -9.75 1.95
CA LEU A 134 -13.65 -9.73 3.36
C LEU A 134 -14.61 -10.58 4.20
N PRO A 135 -14.13 -11.25 5.27
CA PRO A 135 -14.98 -11.92 6.23
C PRO A 135 -15.96 -10.95 6.91
N PRO A 136 -17.18 -11.42 7.25
CA PRO A 136 -18.13 -10.61 8.00
C PRO A 136 -17.54 -10.22 9.37
N ASN A 137 -17.77 -8.98 9.78
CA ASN A 137 -17.28 -8.39 11.04
C ASN A 137 -15.76 -8.28 11.19
N CYS A 138 -14.97 -8.35 10.10
CA CYS A 138 -13.55 -7.99 10.19
C CYS A 138 -13.36 -6.47 10.27
N SER A 139 -12.32 -6.02 10.98
CA SER A 139 -11.93 -4.61 11.10
C SER A 139 -11.51 -3.99 9.75
N GLY A 140 -11.10 -4.83 8.79
CA GLY A 140 -10.77 -4.41 7.42
C GLY A 140 -11.92 -3.68 6.70
N SER A 141 -13.18 -4.01 7.00
CA SER A 141 -14.34 -3.33 6.39
C SER A 141 -14.39 -1.84 6.73
N GLU A 142 -14.05 -1.46 7.97
CA GLU A 142 -13.98 -0.06 8.38
C GLU A 142 -12.86 0.68 7.62
N THR A 143 -11.72 0.02 7.42
CA THR A 143 -10.60 0.54 6.63
C THR A 143 -11.02 0.82 5.17
N VAL A 144 -11.83 -0.04 4.56
CA VAL A 144 -12.36 0.19 3.21
C VAL A 144 -13.29 1.41 3.19
N HIS A 145 -14.15 1.58 4.20
CA HIS A 145 -15.01 2.76 4.31
C HIS A 145 -14.22 4.06 4.52
N MET A 146 -13.11 4.00 5.25
CA MET A 146 -12.18 5.12 5.39
C MET A 146 -11.56 5.49 4.04
N ALA A 147 -11.09 4.51 3.27
CA ALA A 147 -10.56 4.73 1.93
C ALA A 147 -11.61 5.36 0.99
N GLN A 148 -12.85 4.86 1.02
CA GLN A 148 -13.97 5.45 0.27
C GLN A 148 -14.19 6.92 0.65
N SER A 149 -14.15 7.22 1.95
CA SER A 149 -14.32 8.59 2.45
C SER A 149 -13.18 9.51 2.01
N LEU A 150 -11.95 9.00 1.97
CA LEU A 150 -10.78 9.75 1.48
C LEU A 150 -10.93 10.08 -0.02
N ILE A 151 -11.38 9.13 -0.83
CA ILE A 151 -11.57 9.31 -2.28
C ILE A 151 -12.73 10.27 -2.56
N ALA A 152 -13.80 10.20 -1.77
CA ALA A 152 -14.98 11.06 -1.93
C ALA A 152 -14.81 12.49 -1.39
N ALA A 153 -13.75 12.75 -0.62
CA ALA A 153 -13.54 14.05 0.01
C ALA A 153 -13.28 15.17 -1.01
N GLN A 154 -13.70 16.39 -0.66
CA GLN A 154 -13.32 17.58 -1.41
C GLN A 154 -11.78 17.69 -1.46
N HIS A 155 -11.23 17.96 -2.64
CA HIS A 155 -9.79 18.00 -2.91
C HIS A 155 -9.05 16.67 -2.71
N ALA A 156 -9.72 15.51 -2.81
CA ALA A 156 -9.08 14.19 -2.76
C ALA A 156 -7.87 14.10 -3.72
N GLY A 157 -8.03 14.64 -4.94
CA GLY A 157 -6.99 14.76 -5.97
C GLY A 157 -5.65 15.35 -5.50
N GLU A 158 -5.67 16.27 -4.54
CA GLU A 158 -4.48 16.95 -4.01
C GLU A 158 -4.04 16.37 -2.65
N ARG A 159 -4.99 15.87 -1.86
CA ARG A 159 -4.78 15.42 -0.48
C ARG A 159 -4.25 14.00 -0.39
N VAL A 160 -4.81 13.07 -1.16
CA VAL A 160 -4.47 11.64 -1.10
C VAL A 160 -3.03 11.36 -1.57
N PRO A 161 -2.50 12.03 -2.63
CA PRO A 161 -1.08 11.92 -2.98
C PRO A 161 -0.15 12.53 -1.93
N ARG A 162 -0.69 13.23 -0.93
CA ARG A 162 0.05 13.85 0.17
C ARG A 162 -0.24 13.22 1.53
N CYS A 163 -0.88 12.04 1.59
CA CYS A 163 -1.23 11.36 2.85
C CYS A 163 -0.05 11.23 3.83
N TRP A 164 1.17 11.09 3.32
CA TRP A 164 2.37 10.94 4.14
C TRP A 164 3.28 12.18 4.16
N GLY A 165 2.83 13.28 3.56
CA GLY A 165 3.60 14.51 3.44
C GLY A 165 4.68 14.40 2.37
N GLY A 166 4.41 14.98 1.20
CA GLY A 166 5.40 15.10 0.13
C GLY A 166 6.59 15.94 0.61
N SER A 167 7.79 15.36 0.55
CA SER A 167 9.06 16.07 0.80
C SER A 167 9.51 16.89 -0.41
N THR A 168 8.59 17.65 -1.01
CA THR A 168 8.91 18.73 -1.93
C THR A 168 8.21 20.00 -1.46
N GLY A 169 8.83 20.68 -0.49
CA GLY A 169 8.59 22.10 -0.19
C GLY A 169 7.25 22.43 0.48
N TRP A 170 7.27 22.50 1.81
CA TRP A 170 6.44 23.49 2.48
C TRP A 170 6.95 24.89 2.08
N THR A 171 6.12 25.68 1.43
CA THR A 171 6.06 27.12 1.74
C THR A 171 4.74 27.35 2.43
N VAL A 172 4.83 27.53 3.74
CA VAL A 172 3.81 28.17 4.56
C VAL A 172 3.64 29.58 4.02
N GLU A 173 2.60 29.82 3.22
CA GLU A 173 2.09 31.16 2.92
C GLU A 173 0.65 30.97 2.44
N ASP A 174 -0.28 30.93 3.39
CA ASP A 174 -1.62 31.54 3.29
C ASP A 174 -2.47 31.12 4.50
N ALA A 175 -2.05 31.58 5.67
CA ALA A 175 -2.95 31.80 6.80
C ALA A 175 -2.93 33.29 7.10
N LYS A 176 -3.46 34.11 6.19
CA LYS A 176 -3.84 35.47 6.53
C LYS A 176 -4.96 36.01 5.65
N GLY A 177 -6.06 36.34 6.32
CA GLY A 177 -7.05 37.30 5.83
C GLY A 177 -8.44 36.72 5.68
N GLN A 178 -9.29 36.92 6.69
CA GLN A 178 -10.21 38.04 6.68
C GLN A 178 -10.96 38.10 8.02
N ASP A 179 -10.43 38.92 8.92
CA ASP A 179 -11.29 39.65 9.85
C ASP A 179 -12.06 40.68 8.99
N SER A 180 -13.36 40.49 8.82
CA SER A 180 -14.26 41.55 8.36
C SER A 180 -15.19 41.91 9.51
N GLU A 181 -14.69 42.88 10.26
CA GLU A 181 -15.45 43.87 11.02
C GLU A 181 -16.51 44.50 10.10
N THR A 182 -17.78 44.44 10.47
CA THR A 182 -18.81 45.33 9.92
C THR A 182 -19.54 45.97 11.08
N SER A 183 -19.42 47.29 11.11
CA SER A 183 -20.11 48.26 11.97
C SER A 183 -21.62 48.13 11.99
#